data_AF-A0A930H7R3-F1
#
_entry.id   AF-A0A930H7R3-F1
#
_cell.length_a   1.000
_cell.length_b   1.000
_cell.length_c   1.000
_cell.angle_alpha   90.00
_cell.angle_beta   90.00
_cell.angle_gamma   90.00
#
_symmetry.space_group_name_H-M   'P 1'
#
loop_
_entity.id
_entity.type
_entity.pdbx_description
1 polymer ?
#
loop_
_entity_poly.entity_id
_entity_poly.type
_entity_poly.pdbx_seq_one_letter_code
_entity_poly.pdbx_strand_id
1 'polypeptide(L)'
;MNIDIIRIFAFAFIVMLHTLNRQYGLTVWMSGYAVISIGVNLFIMISGYLLLDKAESVKDFFKKRFFSILPLFVVFNIVYIYFYNHSFIAVKKISAPHFWYIYMILGLYLLTPWLRKVLQYAEKETFYVVVLWFLCNILNPYLQFFRLPKIPFSHFPIVGFIGYYVLGYYLKKY
;
A
#
# COMPACT_ATOMS: atom_id res chain seq x y z
N MET A 1 -14.75 10.85 8.47
CA MET A 1 -13.27 10.83 8.59
C MET A 1 -12.67 11.95 7.75
N ASN A 2 -11.83 12.83 8.30
CA ASN A 2 -11.17 13.89 7.52
C ASN A 2 -9.92 13.33 6.83
N ILE A 3 -10.09 12.86 5.59
CA ILE A 3 -9.05 12.17 4.81
C ILE A 3 -7.82 13.05 4.58
N ASP A 4 -7.99 14.37 4.49
CA ASP A 4 -6.88 15.28 4.24
C ASP A 4 -5.92 15.36 5.43
N ILE A 5 -6.45 15.26 6.67
CA ILE A 5 -5.61 15.14 7.87
C ILE A 5 -4.78 13.86 7.82
N ILE A 6 -5.39 12.72 7.46
CA ILE A 6 -4.68 11.44 7.37
C ILE A 6 -3.60 11.50 6.30
N ARG A 7 -3.87 12.16 5.16
CA ARG A 7 -2.87 12.39 4.11
C ARG A 7 -1.69 13.21 4.61
N ILE A 8 -1.94 14.28 5.37
CA ILE A 8 -0.89 15.13 5.95
C ILE A 8 0.02 14.28 6.84
N PHE A 9 -0.55 13.47 7.75
CA PHE A 9 0.25 12.57 8.58
C PHE A 9 0.99 11.52 7.76
N ALA A 10 0.34 10.90 6.78
CA ALA A 10 0.97 9.91 5.91
C ALA A 10 2.18 10.50 5.15
N PHE A 11 2.06 11.71 4.61
CA PHE A 11 3.16 12.43 3.98
C PHE A 11 4.29 12.73 4.98
N ALA A 12 3.95 13.28 6.15
CA ALA A 12 4.95 13.59 7.19
C ALA A 12 5.74 12.33 7.60
N PHE A 13 5.05 11.21 7.81
CA PHE A 13 5.66 9.93 8.18
C PHE A 13 6.58 9.39 7.09
N ILE A 14 6.22 9.48 5.81
CA ILE A 14 7.09 9.07 4.70
C ILE A 14 8.34 9.94 4.64
N VAL A 15 8.19 11.27 4.78
CA VAL A 15 9.35 12.18 4.79
C VAL A 15 10.28 11.80 5.94
N MET A 16 9.76 11.66 7.16
CA MET A 16 10.53 11.26 8.33
C MET A 16 11.21 9.89 8.16
N LEU A 17 10.53 8.90 7.56
CA LEU A 17 11.09 7.57 7.30
C LEU A 17 12.36 7.64 6.44
N HIS A 18 12.42 8.58 5.50
CA HIS A 18 13.57 8.75 4.59
C HIS A 18 14.63 9.73 5.09
N THR A 19 14.28 10.71 5.93
CA THR A 19 15.24 11.73 6.41
C THR A 19 15.86 11.41 7.77
N LEU A 20 15.13 10.77 8.70
CA LEU A 20 15.58 10.63 10.09
C LEU A 20 16.88 9.84 10.22
N ASN A 21 17.03 8.72 9.48
CA ASN A 21 18.25 7.93 9.56
C ASN A 21 19.48 8.73 9.08
N ARG A 22 19.30 9.53 8.02
CA ARG A 22 20.38 10.35 7.47
C ARG A 22 20.76 11.52 8.37
N GLN A 23 19.79 12.12 9.06
CA GLN A 23 20.00 13.31 9.88
C GLN A 23 20.39 13.01 11.33
N TYR A 24 19.82 11.95 11.91
CA TYR A 24 19.91 11.67 13.34
C TYR A 24 20.40 10.24 13.66
N GLY A 25 20.71 9.44 12.63
CA GLY A 25 21.26 8.09 12.77
C GLY A 25 20.23 7.00 13.06
N LEU A 26 20.73 5.77 13.14
CA LEU A 26 19.91 4.55 13.21
C LEU A 26 19.07 4.48 14.49
N THR A 27 19.61 4.88 15.64
CA THR A 27 18.91 4.79 16.95
C THR A 27 17.61 5.59 16.95
N VAL A 28 17.65 6.85 16.51
CA VAL A 28 16.47 7.73 16.44
C VAL A 28 15.48 7.23 15.39
N TRP A 29 15.99 6.74 14.26
CA TRP A 29 15.14 6.15 13.23
C TRP A 29 14.40 4.91 13.74
N MET A 30 15.10 4.00 14.43
CA MET A 30 14.51 2.80 15.01
C MET A 30 13.49 3.11 16.11
N SER A 31 13.75 4.11 16.96
CA SER A 31 12.78 4.50 18.00
C SER A 31 11.47 5.04 17.43
N GLY A 32 11.53 5.71 16.27
CA GLY A 32 10.35 6.23 15.58
C GLY A 32 9.71 5.24 14.59
N TYR A 33 10.40 4.13 14.26
CA TYR A 33 10.07 3.28 13.11
C TYR A 33 8.64 2.74 13.14
N ALA A 34 8.15 2.33 14.32
CA ALA A 34 6.81 1.77 14.48
C ALA A 34 5.69 2.74 14.04
N VAL A 35 5.93 4.05 14.16
CA VAL A 35 4.97 5.09 13.76
C VAL A 35 5.23 5.54 12.33
N ILE A 36 6.47 5.92 12.01
CA ILE A 36 6.77 6.52 10.69
C ILE A 36 6.67 5.52 9.53
N SER A 37 6.81 4.21 9.79
CA SER A 37 6.66 3.17 8.77
C SER A 37 5.21 2.98 8.29
N ILE A 38 4.21 3.42 9.06
CA ILE A 38 2.80 3.24 8.67
C ILE A 38 2.35 4.21 7.57
N GLY A 39 3.14 5.24 7.26
CA GLY A 39 2.76 6.29 6.30
C GLY A 39 2.34 5.73 4.94
N VAL A 40 3.06 4.73 4.43
CA VAL A 40 2.71 4.07 3.16
C VAL A 40 1.39 3.30 3.26
N ASN A 41 1.16 2.60 4.37
CA ASN A 41 -0.06 1.84 4.61
C ASN A 41 -1.30 2.76 4.70
N LEU A 42 -1.14 3.97 5.27
CA LEU A 42 -2.19 4.98 5.29
C LEU A 42 -2.61 5.40 3.87
N PHE A 43 -1.66 5.57 2.94
CA PHE A 43 -2.02 5.88 1.54
C PHE A 43 -2.81 4.77 0.86
N ILE A 44 -2.47 3.52 1.16
CA ILE A 44 -3.18 2.35 0.63
C ILE A 44 -4.60 2.31 1.19
N MET A 45 -4.74 2.52 2.50
CA MET A 45 -6.04 2.61 3.16
C MET A 45 -6.90 3.75 2.58
N ILE A 46 -6.33 4.95 2.44
CA ILE A 46 -7.02 6.09 1.82
C ILE A 46 -7.45 5.76 0.38
N SER A 47 -6.60 5.05 -0.38
CA SER A 47 -6.94 4.63 -1.74
C SER A 47 -8.13 3.68 -1.75
N GLY A 48 -8.20 2.74 -0.81
CA GLY A 48 -9.35 1.85 -0.63
C GLY A 48 -10.62 2.60 -0.28
N TYR A 49 -10.54 3.49 0.73
CA TYR A 49 -11.62 4.38 1.17
C TYR A 49 -12.24 5.15 -0.01
N LEU A 50 -11.41 5.76 -0.86
CA LEU A 50 -11.90 6.62 -1.94
C LEU A 50 -12.41 5.85 -3.16
N LEU A 51 -11.94 4.63 -3.38
CA LEU A 51 -12.15 3.92 -4.65
C LEU A 51 -13.12 2.76 -4.55
N LEU A 52 -13.17 2.02 -3.45
CA LEU A 52 -13.93 0.76 -3.39
C LEU A 52 -15.44 0.94 -3.24
N ASP A 53 -15.90 2.13 -2.85
CA ASP A 53 -17.33 2.45 -2.72
C ASP A 53 -17.78 3.49 -3.78
N LYS A 54 -17.03 3.61 -4.87
CA LYS A 54 -17.34 4.60 -5.91
C LYS A 54 -18.11 3.95 -7.07
N ALA A 55 -19.31 4.47 -7.32
CA ALA A 55 -20.10 4.13 -8.50
C ALA A 55 -19.52 4.80 -9.75
N GLU A 56 -18.73 4.05 -10.52
CA GLU A 56 -18.23 4.45 -11.83
C GLU A 56 -18.00 3.22 -12.70
N SER A 57 -18.03 3.39 -14.03
CA SER A 57 -17.80 2.29 -14.96
C SER A 57 -16.35 1.78 -14.85
N VAL A 58 -16.16 0.48 -15.13
CA VAL A 58 -14.81 -0.15 -15.10
C VAL A 58 -13.87 0.54 -16.10
N LYS A 59 -14.39 0.89 -17.28
CA LYS A 59 -13.63 1.58 -18.33
C LYS A 59 -13.18 2.97 -17.88
N ASP A 60 -14.08 3.75 -17.28
CA ASP A 60 -13.77 5.10 -16.80
C ASP A 60 -12.79 5.08 -15.63
N PHE A 61 -12.94 4.11 -14.71
CA PHE A 61 -12.00 3.88 -13.63
C PHE A 61 -10.58 3.65 -14.17
N PHE A 62 -10.42 2.67 -15.06
CA PHE A 62 -9.09 2.36 -15.60
C PHE A 62 -8.51 3.51 -16.40
N LYS A 63 -9.31 4.16 -17.26
CA LYS A 63 -8.87 5.34 -18.00
C LYS A 63 -8.35 6.41 -17.04
N LYS A 64 -9.15 6.79 -16.03
CA LYS A 64 -8.75 7.83 -15.08
C LYS A 64 -7.46 7.49 -14.33
N ARG A 65 -7.25 6.23 -13.92
CA ARG A 65 -6.10 5.86 -13.07
C ARG A 65 -4.85 5.55 -13.87
N PHE A 66 -4.96 4.77 -14.95
CA PHE A 66 -3.82 4.43 -15.79
C PHE A 66 -3.24 5.68 -16.46
N PHE A 67 -4.08 6.59 -16.98
CA PHE A 67 -3.57 7.83 -17.60
C PHE A 67 -3.02 8.84 -16.59
N SER A 68 -3.32 8.72 -15.30
CA SER A 68 -2.67 9.56 -14.28
C SER A 68 -1.33 9.00 -13.81
N ILE A 69 -1.18 7.67 -13.73
CA ILE A 69 0.01 7.03 -13.15
C ILE A 69 1.04 6.66 -14.22
N LEU A 70 0.60 6.06 -15.32
CA LEU A 70 1.48 5.45 -16.30
C LEU A 70 2.39 6.47 -17.02
N PRO A 71 1.91 7.66 -17.44
CA PRO A 71 2.80 8.64 -18.06
C PRO A 71 3.91 9.11 -17.11
N LEU A 72 3.57 9.39 -15.85
CA LEU A 72 4.53 9.82 -14.85
C LEU A 72 5.55 8.71 -14.55
N PHE A 73 5.07 7.47 -14.42
CA PHE A 73 5.92 6.30 -14.23
C PHE A 73 6.89 6.11 -15.40
N VAL A 74 6.42 6.17 -16.65
CA VAL A 74 7.27 6.01 -17.84
C VAL A 74 8.33 7.12 -17.91
N VAL A 75 7.95 8.38 -17.68
CA VAL A 75 8.89 9.52 -17.68
C VAL A 75 9.98 9.32 -16.63
N PHE A 76 9.62 9.05 -15.38
CA PHE A 76 10.62 8.84 -14.31
C PHE A 76 11.45 7.59 -14.51
N ASN A 77 10.90 6.54 -15.13
CA ASN A 77 11.66 5.35 -15.48
C ASN A 77 12.74 5.64 -16.53
N ILE A 78 12.40 6.41 -17.57
CA ILE A 78 13.36 6.86 -18.60
C ILE A 78 14.45 7.73 -17.96
N VAL A 79 14.07 8.71 -17.12
CA VAL A 79 15.02 9.56 -16.38
C VAL A 79 15.95 8.69 -15.54
N TYR A 80 15.42 7.72 -14.80
CA TYR A 80 16.23 6.82 -13.99
C TYR A 80 17.24 6.02 -14.82
N ILE A 81 16.82 5.41 -15.93
CA ILE A 81 17.70 4.64 -16.82
C ILE A 81 18.81 5.53 -17.39
N TYR A 82 18.47 6.75 -17.83
CA TYR A 82 19.42 7.70 -18.40
C TYR A 82 20.53 8.08 -17.41
N PHE A 83 20.16 8.44 -16.17
CA PHE A 83 21.13 8.90 -15.17
C PHE A 83 21.90 7.78 -14.48
N TYR A 84 21.34 6.57 -14.35
CA TYR A 84 21.93 5.52 -13.50
C TYR A 84 22.41 4.27 -14.22
N ASN A 85 21.95 3.96 -15.43
CA ASN A 85 22.32 2.72 -16.13
C ASN A 85 23.12 2.93 -17.42
N HIS A 86 23.31 4.17 -17.89
CA HIS A 86 24.10 4.59 -19.08
C HIS A 86 23.85 3.81 -20.39
N SER A 87 22.90 2.88 -20.43
CA SER A 87 22.59 2.02 -21.57
C SER A 87 21.08 1.87 -21.70
N PHE A 88 20.54 2.30 -22.85
CA PHE A 88 19.14 2.11 -23.22
C PHE A 88 18.77 0.62 -23.40
N ILE A 89 19.75 -0.29 -23.54
CA ILE A 89 19.53 -1.73 -23.65
C ILE A 89 19.21 -2.35 -22.27
N ALA A 90 19.48 -1.63 -21.17
CA ALA A 90 19.12 -2.02 -19.81
C ALA A 90 17.61 -1.87 -19.47
N VAL A 91 16.77 -1.50 -20.45
CA VAL A 91 15.29 -1.54 -20.35
C VAL A 91 14.78 -2.94 -19.93
N LYS A 92 15.58 -4.00 -20.05
CA LYS A 92 15.25 -5.30 -19.43
C LYS A 92 15.08 -5.26 -17.91
N LYS A 93 15.55 -4.21 -17.22
CA LYS A 93 15.33 -3.96 -15.78
C LYS A 93 14.35 -2.80 -15.55
N ILE A 94 13.12 -2.91 -16.04
CA ILE A 94 12.03 -1.97 -15.66
C ILE A 94 11.80 -1.96 -14.13
N SER A 95 12.24 -3.00 -13.42
CA SER A 95 12.19 -3.12 -11.95
C SER A 95 13.28 -2.31 -11.23
N ALA A 96 13.22 -0.97 -11.30
CA ALA A 96 13.94 -0.18 -10.28
C ALA A 96 13.26 -0.43 -8.92
N PRO A 97 14.00 -0.85 -7.86
CA PRO A 97 13.42 -1.18 -6.56
C PRO A 97 12.57 -0.05 -5.97
N HIS A 98 12.90 1.20 -6.31
CA HIS A 98 12.25 2.42 -5.83
C HIS A 98 10.79 2.56 -6.31
N PHE A 99 10.40 1.88 -7.40
CA PHE A 99 9.05 1.95 -7.96
C PHE A 99 8.09 0.87 -7.45
N TRP A 100 8.48 0.09 -6.44
CA TRP A 100 7.67 -0.99 -5.85
C TRP A 100 6.23 -0.54 -5.53
N TYR A 101 6.04 0.68 -5.04
CA TYR A 101 4.73 1.22 -4.69
C TYR A 101 3.80 1.33 -5.91
N ILE A 102 4.33 1.71 -7.07
CA ILE A 102 3.56 1.83 -8.31
C ILE A 102 3.07 0.45 -8.76
N TYR A 103 3.92 -0.57 -8.72
CA TYR A 103 3.51 -1.94 -9.04
C TYR A 103 2.44 -2.46 -8.08
N MET A 104 2.62 -2.22 -6.79
CA MET A 104 1.67 -2.60 -5.76
C MET A 104 0.30 -1.94 -5.97
N ILE A 105 0.25 -0.62 -6.15
CA ILE A 105 -1.03 0.10 -6.29
C ILE A 105 -1.73 -0.23 -7.61
N LEU A 106 -0.97 -0.45 -8.70
CA LEU A 106 -1.53 -0.93 -9.97
C LEU A 106 -2.15 -2.31 -9.81
N GLY A 107 -1.50 -3.23 -9.07
CA GLY A 107 -2.06 -4.53 -8.72
C GLY A 107 -3.39 -4.40 -7.98
N LEU A 108 -3.46 -3.52 -6.98
CA LEU A 108 -4.71 -3.24 -6.27
C LEU A 108 -5.77 -2.64 -7.20
N TYR A 109 -5.39 -1.75 -8.11
CA TYR A 109 -6.32 -1.15 -9.08
C TYR A 109 -6.89 -2.16 -10.08
N LEU A 110 -6.09 -3.14 -10.51
CA LEU A 110 -6.59 -4.25 -11.32
C LEU A 110 -7.65 -5.06 -10.57
N LEU A 111 -7.51 -5.21 -9.25
CA LEU A 111 -8.48 -5.90 -8.40
C LEU A 111 -9.70 -5.04 -8.02
N THR A 112 -9.60 -3.71 -8.06
CA THR A 112 -10.65 -2.79 -7.61
C THR A 112 -12.03 -3.08 -8.22
N PRO A 113 -12.21 -3.30 -9.55
CA PRO A 113 -13.52 -3.57 -10.11
C PRO A 113 -14.18 -4.84 -9.56
N TRP A 114 -13.38 -5.88 -9.31
CA TRP A 114 -13.86 -7.11 -8.71
C TRP A 114 -14.19 -6.91 -7.23
N LEU A 115 -13.28 -6.29 -6.46
CA LEU A 115 -13.48 -5.97 -5.05
C LEU A 115 -14.73 -5.12 -4.83
N ARG A 116 -15.01 -4.12 -5.67
CA ARG A 116 -16.25 -3.31 -5.60
C ARG A 116 -17.50 -4.18 -5.60
N LYS A 117 -17.58 -5.15 -6.53
CA LYS A 117 -18.74 -6.03 -6.65
C LYS A 117 -18.87 -6.97 -5.47
N VAL A 118 -17.77 -7.55 -4.99
CA VAL A 118 -17.77 -8.47 -3.85
C VAL A 118 -18.17 -7.74 -2.58
N LEU A 119 -17.50 -6.63 -2.26
CA LEU A 119 -17.67 -5.90 -1.02
C LEU A 119 -19.05 -5.21 -0.91
N GLN A 120 -19.69 -4.92 -2.05
CA GLN A 120 -21.05 -4.36 -2.07
C GLN A 120 -22.05 -5.27 -1.32
N TYR A 121 -21.91 -6.59 -1.44
CA TYR A 121 -22.84 -7.58 -0.87
C TYR A 121 -22.30 -8.34 0.34
N ALA A 122 -21.04 -8.12 0.72
CA ALA A 122 -20.32 -8.94 1.69
C ALA A 122 -20.02 -8.18 3.00
N GLU A 123 -21.01 -7.51 3.58
CA GLU A 123 -20.84 -6.64 4.76
C GLU A 123 -20.20 -7.36 5.97
N LYS A 124 -20.85 -8.44 6.43
CA LYS A 124 -20.40 -9.20 7.61
C LYS A 124 -19.07 -9.91 7.34
N GLU A 125 -18.92 -10.41 6.12
CA GLU A 125 -17.74 -11.11 5.64
C GLU A 125 -16.56 -10.15 5.48
N THR A 126 -16.79 -8.89 5.11
CA THR A 126 -15.75 -7.86 5.03
C THR A 126 -15.16 -7.60 6.41
N PHE A 127 -15.99 -7.47 7.45
CA PHE A 127 -15.50 -7.33 8.82
C PHE A 127 -14.64 -8.53 9.23
N TYR A 128 -15.13 -9.75 9.00
CA TYR A 128 -14.37 -10.97 9.29
C TYR A 128 -13.01 -11.00 8.56
N VAL A 129 -13.00 -10.65 7.27
CA VAL A 129 -11.79 -10.56 6.44
C VAL A 129 -10.79 -9.56 7.02
N VAL A 130 -11.24 -8.37 7.43
CA VAL A 130 -10.39 -7.34 8.02
C VAL A 130 -9.81 -7.79 9.36
N VAL A 131 -10.63 -8.40 10.22
CA VAL A 131 -10.18 -8.94 11.52
C VAL A 131 -9.17 -10.07 11.31
N LEU A 132 -9.45 -11.02 10.41
CA LEU A 132 -8.55 -12.12 10.11
C LEU A 132 -7.21 -11.61 9.57
N TRP A 133 -7.24 -10.67 8.62
CA TRP A 133 -6.02 -10.02 8.12
C TRP A 133 -5.24 -9.35 9.25
N PHE A 134 -5.91 -8.58 10.12
CA PHE A 134 -5.27 -7.89 11.23
C PHE A 134 -4.57 -8.89 12.17
N LEU A 135 -5.28 -9.97 12.57
CA LEU A 135 -4.74 -11.04 13.41
C LEU A 135 -3.50 -11.69 12.77
N CYS A 136 -3.53 -12.01 11.47
CA CYS A 136 -2.38 -12.59 10.78
C CYS A 136 -1.14 -11.67 10.81
N ASN A 137 -1.32 -10.35 10.79
CA ASN A 137 -0.20 -9.40 10.81
C ASN A 137 0.38 -9.19 12.22
N ILE A 138 -0.43 -9.27 13.28
CA ILE A 138 0.03 -9.01 14.64
C ILE A 138 0.46 -10.27 15.39
N LEU A 139 0.00 -11.47 15.00
CA LEU A 139 0.18 -12.67 15.80
C LEU A 139 1.64 -13.12 15.93
N ASN A 140 2.42 -13.06 14.84
CA ASN A 140 3.82 -13.50 14.85
C ASN A 140 4.71 -12.76 15.88
N PRO A 141 4.62 -11.43 16.02
CA PRO A 141 5.25 -10.71 17.13
C PRO A 141 4.93 -11.27 18.52
N TYR A 142 3.66 -11.58 18.80
CA TYR A 142 3.25 -12.13 20.10
C TYR A 142 3.72 -13.58 20.29
N LEU A 143 3.64 -14.43 19.26
CA LEU A 143 4.19 -15.79 19.32
C LEU A 143 5.68 -15.76 19.66
N GLN A 144 6.44 -14.87 19.03
CA GLN A 144 7.86 -14.68 19.34
C GLN A 144 8.08 -14.21 20.78
N PHE A 145 7.26 -13.29 21.29
CA PHE A 145 7.32 -12.82 22.68
C PHE A 145 7.13 -13.98 23.69
N PHE A 146 6.20 -14.90 23.41
CA PHE A 146 5.96 -16.09 24.24
C PHE A 146 6.85 -17.30 23.88
N ARG A 147 7.87 -17.13 23.03
CA ARG A 147 8.79 -18.20 22.56
C ARG A 147 8.07 -19.38 21.88
N LEU A 148 6.95 -19.11 21.23
CA LEU A 148 6.19 -20.08 20.44
C LEU A 148 6.66 -20.10 18.97
N PRO A 149 6.47 -21.21 18.23
CA PRO A 149 6.79 -21.29 16.81
C PRO A 149 6.03 -20.25 15.99
N LYS A 150 6.71 -19.60 15.03
CA LYS A 150 6.09 -18.65 14.10
C LYS A 150 5.24 -19.38 13.07
N ILE A 151 4.17 -18.73 12.63
CA ILE A 151 3.31 -19.23 11.56
C ILE A 151 3.73 -18.57 10.24
N PRO A 152 3.89 -19.33 9.14
CA PRO A 152 4.31 -18.81 7.84
C PRO A 152 3.17 -18.09 7.10
N PHE A 153 2.64 -17.02 7.70
CA PHE A 153 1.58 -16.18 7.13
C PHE A 153 1.95 -15.52 5.79
N SER A 154 3.21 -15.55 5.36
CA SER A 154 3.63 -15.09 4.03
C SER A 154 2.91 -15.79 2.87
N HIS A 155 2.41 -17.01 3.08
CA HIS A 155 1.65 -17.77 2.09
C HIS A 155 0.14 -17.58 2.20
N PHE A 156 -0.34 -16.82 3.20
CA PHE A 156 -1.77 -16.59 3.36
C PHE A 156 -2.27 -15.60 2.31
N PRO A 157 -3.37 -15.90 1.59
CA PRO A 157 -3.86 -15.07 0.48
C PRO A 157 -4.26 -13.65 0.88
N ILE A 158 -4.58 -13.45 2.15
CA ILE A 158 -5.17 -12.22 2.66
C ILE A 158 -4.15 -11.27 3.31
N VAL A 159 -2.87 -11.64 3.37
CA VAL A 159 -1.82 -10.87 4.05
C VAL A 159 -1.27 -9.75 3.16
N GLY A 160 -0.69 -8.72 3.78
CA GLY A 160 -0.07 -7.60 3.06
C GLY A 160 -1.03 -6.45 2.74
N PHE A 161 -0.77 -5.77 1.61
CA PHE A 161 -1.36 -4.46 1.30
C PHE A 161 -2.86 -4.48 1.00
N ILE A 162 -3.41 -5.61 0.52
CA ILE A 162 -4.83 -5.74 0.21
C ILE A 162 -5.71 -5.52 1.45
N GLY A 163 -5.25 -5.93 2.63
CA GLY A 163 -6.01 -5.74 3.87
C GLY A 163 -6.12 -4.28 4.28
N TYR A 164 -5.08 -3.47 4.13
CA TYR A 164 -5.17 -2.01 4.32
C TYR A 164 -6.16 -1.39 3.32
N TYR A 165 -6.14 -1.85 2.07
CA TYR A 165 -7.04 -1.38 1.01
C TYR A 165 -8.50 -1.68 1.35
N VAL A 166 -8.82 -2.91 1.77
CA VAL A 166 -10.17 -3.32 2.20
C VAL A 166 -10.58 -2.64 3.51
N LEU A 167 -9.66 -2.47 4.46
CA LEU A 167 -9.90 -1.71 5.70
C LEU A 167 -10.35 -0.28 5.38
N GLY A 168 -9.74 0.37 4.39
CA GLY A 168 -10.16 1.68 3.93
C GLY A 168 -11.62 1.72 3.46
N TYR A 169 -12.07 0.71 2.72
CA TYR A 169 -13.48 0.57 2.34
C TYR A 169 -14.37 0.39 3.55
N TYR A 170 -13.99 -0.52 4.46
CA TYR A 170 -14.75 -0.83 5.66
C TYR A 170 -15.00 0.43 6.50
N LEU A 171 -13.96 1.22 6.77
CA LEU A 171 -14.03 2.48 7.51
C LEU A 171 -14.83 3.60 6.82
N LYS A 172 -15.10 3.48 5.51
CA LYS A 172 -15.97 4.43 4.80
C LYS A 172 -17.43 4.07 4.98
N LYS A 173 -17.73 2.77 4.87
CA LYS A 173 -19.08 2.26 4.79
C LYS A 173 -19.73 2.10 6.17
N TYR A 174 -18.93 1.83 7.19
CA TYR A 174 -19.32 1.59 8.58
C TYR A 174 -18.56 2.54 9.52
#